data_AF-A0A965PLN1-F1
#
_entry.id   AF-A0A965PLN1-F1
#
_cell.length_a   1.000
_cell.length_b   1.000
_cell.length_c   1.000
_cell.angle_alpha   90.00
_cell.angle_beta   90.00
_cell.angle_gamma   90.00
#
_symmetry.space_group_name_H-M   'P 1'
#
loop_
_entity.id
_entity.type
_entity.pdbx_description
1 polymer ?
#
loop_
_entity_poly.entity_id
_entity_poly.type
_entity_poly.pdbx_seq_one_letter_code
_entity_poly.pdbx_strand_id
1 'polypeptide(L)'
;MIVERDNPEFRRVVFAMDETFGNAARSIARFSEGWLKAACSNDQKVKSRWLVLAGSPGCGKTHALQAAYRFLRAHAIDCWPRWYTTPPSVTKFTWSRVVSLEPGAWEDIEAEAHRATMVLIDDLGSEVDRFKTGEPTERLRRIMEICKGKWLLVTTNVPKAKFP
;
A
#
# COMPACT_ATOMS: atom_id res chain seq x y z
N MET A 1 2.65 6.51 -20.42
CA MET A 1 1.91 5.49 -19.64
C MET A 1 1.64 5.90 -18.19
N ILE A 2 2.64 6.35 -17.42
CA ILE A 2 2.46 6.73 -15.98
C ILE A 2 1.61 8.00 -15.80
N VAL A 3 1.58 8.91 -16.77
CA VAL A 3 0.91 10.23 -16.64
C VAL A 3 -0.57 10.23 -17.00
N GLU A 4 -1.00 9.29 -17.84
CA GLU A 4 -2.40 9.17 -18.26
C GLU A 4 -3.23 8.60 -17.11
N ARG A 5 -4.36 9.20 -16.75
CA ARG A 5 -5.23 8.70 -15.69
C ARG A 5 -6.36 7.85 -16.27
N ASP A 6 -6.84 6.91 -15.48
CA ASP A 6 -8.00 6.06 -15.81
C ASP A 6 -7.84 5.28 -17.13
N ASN A 7 -6.73 4.56 -17.28
CA ASN A 7 -6.40 3.77 -18.45
C ASN A 7 -6.74 2.27 -18.18
N PRO A 8 -7.81 1.73 -18.78
CA PRO A 8 -8.21 0.33 -18.58
C PRO A 8 -7.17 -0.67 -19.08
N GLU A 9 -6.43 -0.36 -20.14
CA GLU A 9 -5.38 -1.25 -20.65
C GLU A 9 -4.21 -1.34 -19.69
N PHE A 10 -3.79 -0.20 -19.12
CA PHE A 10 -2.82 -0.19 -18.04
C PHE A 10 -3.29 -1.06 -16.86
N ARG A 11 -4.56 -0.96 -16.47
CA ARG A 11 -5.09 -1.79 -15.37
C ARG A 11 -5.13 -3.27 -15.71
N ARG A 12 -5.50 -3.61 -16.93
CA ARG A 12 -5.46 -4.99 -17.44
C ARG A 12 -4.04 -5.57 -17.40
N VAL A 13 -3.04 -4.80 -17.83
CA VAL A 13 -1.63 -5.26 -17.90
C VAL A 13 -0.97 -5.29 -16.52
N VAL A 14 -1.12 -4.23 -15.73
CA VAL A 14 -0.40 -4.08 -14.46
C VAL A 14 -1.13 -4.77 -13.32
N PHE A 15 -2.44 -4.55 -13.20
CA PHE A 15 -3.22 -5.13 -12.11
C PHE A 15 -3.80 -6.49 -12.47
N ALA A 16 -3.97 -6.84 -13.76
CA ALA A 16 -4.55 -8.11 -14.19
C ALA A 16 -5.84 -8.47 -13.40
N MET A 17 -6.65 -7.46 -13.09
CA MET A 17 -7.92 -7.63 -12.39
C MET A 17 -9.05 -7.73 -13.41
N ASP A 18 -9.99 -8.64 -13.14
CA ASP A 18 -11.24 -8.70 -13.89
C ASP A 18 -12.19 -7.59 -13.41
N GLU A 19 -12.23 -6.48 -14.15
CA GLU A 19 -13.11 -5.34 -13.89
C GLU A 19 -14.58 -5.59 -14.27
N THR A 20 -14.89 -6.78 -14.80
CA THR A 20 -16.27 -7.23 -15.05
C THR A 20 -16.87 -7.90 -13.81
N PHE A 21 -16.03 -8.39 -12.89
CA PHE A 21 -16.45 -9.04 -11.64
C PHE A 21 -16.84 -8.01 -10.57
N GLY A 22 -17.94 -7.29 -10.83
CA GLY A 22 -18.59 -6.39 -9.87
C GLY A 22 -17.90 -5.02 -9.68
N ASN A 23 -18.65 -4.09 -9.06
CA ASN A 23 -18.22 -2.70 -8.88
C ASN A 23 -17.00 -2.55 -7.93
N ALA A 24 -16.80 -3.48 -7.01
CA ALA A 24 -15.71 -3.44 -6.03
C ALA A 24 -14.34 -3.66 -6.69
N ALA A 25 -14.19 -4.69 -7.54
CA ALA A 25 -12.94 -5.00 -8.24
C ALA A 25 -12.52 -3.83 -9.15
N ARG A 26 -13.48 -3.28 -9.92
CA ARG A 26 -13.26 -2.09 -10.75
C ARG A 26 -12.82 -0.88 -9.93
N SER A 27 -13.47 -0.61 -8.80
CA SER A 27 -13.11 0.51 -7.94
C SER A 27 -11.71 0.36 -7.37
N ILE A 28 -11.37 -0.83 -6.86
CA ILE A 28 -10.03 -1.14 -6.34
C ILE A 28 -8.98 -0.92 -7.44
N ALA A 29 -9.20 -1.42 -8.65
CA ALA A 29 -8.27 -1.27 -9.76
C ALA A 29 -8.05 0.21 -10.13
N ARG A 30 -9.14 1.00 -10.25
CA ARG A 30 -9.07 2.43 -10.58
C ARG A 30 -8.36 3.26 -9.51
N PHE A 31 -8.68 3.06 -8.24
CA PHE A 31 -8.00 3.78 -7.16
C PHE A 31 -6.53 3.37 -7.03
N SER A 32 -6.23 2.07 -7.20
CA SER A 32 -4.85 1.56 -7.16
C SER A 32 -4.02 2.13 -8.31
N GLU A 33 -4.59 2.21 -9.53
CA GLU A 33 -3.95 2.88 -10.66
C GLU A 33 -3.65 4.35 -10.36
N GLY A 34 -4.66 5.10 -9.89
CA GLY A 34 -4.51 6.51 -9.60
C GLY A 34 -3.41 6.77 -8.57
N TRP A 35 -3.40 6.00 -7.48
CA TRP A 35 -2.37 6.08 -6.46
C TRP A 35 -0.99 5.67 -6.99
N LEU A 36 -0.89 4.56 -7.74
CA LEU A 36 0.37 4.07 -8.29
C LEU A 36 1.02 5.12 -9.20
N LYS A 37 0.23 5.69 -10.11
CA LYS A 37 0.69 6.72 -11.04
C LYS A 37 1.11 8.00 -10.33
N ALA A 38 0.35 8.41 -9.30
CA ALA A 38 0.72 9.54 -8.46
C ALA A 38 2.01 9.29 -7.66
N ALA A 39 2.19 8.08 -7.12
CA ALA A 39 3.41 7.70 -6.42
C ALA A 39 4.63 7.70 -7.35
N CYS A 40 4.54 7.10 -8.54
CA CYS A 40 5.62 7.11 -9.53
C CYS A 40 5.99 8.53 -9.97
N SER A 41 4.99 9.40 -10.16
CA SER A 41 5.20 10.78 -10.59
C SER A 41 5.43 11.77 -9.44
N ASN A 42 5.51 11.28 -8.19
CA ASN A 42 5.60 12.09 -6.98
C ASN A 42 4.61 13.28 -7.00
N ASP A 43 3.37 13.05 -7.43
CA ASP A 43 2.39 14.11 -7.70
C ASP A 43 2.00 14.81 -6.40
N GLN A 44 2.35 16.09 -6.26
CA GLN A 44 2.04 16.91 -5.08
C GLN A 44 0.59 17.39 -5.04
N LYS A 45 -0.18 17.23 -6.13
CA LYS A 45 -1.56 17.71 -6.23
C LYS A 45 -2.58 16.73 -5.68
N VAL A 46 -2.17 15.52 -5.29
CA VAL A 46 -3.08 14.55 -4.66
C VAL A 46 -3.55 15.06 -3.30
N LYS A 47 -4.81 14.78 -2.96
CA LYS A 47 -5.36 15.12 -1.63
C LYS A 47 -4.66 14.38 -0.50
N SER A 48 -4.16 13.18 -0.80
CA SER A 48 -3.42 12.34 0.14
C SER A 48 -2.47 11.43 -0.61
N ARG A 49 -1.31 11.16 -0.01
CA ARG A 49 -0.37 10.13 -0.47
C ARG A 49 -0.74 8.73 0.03
N TRP A 50 -1.80 8.64 0.83
CA TRP A 50 -2.26 7.41 1.44
C TRP A 50 -3.50 6.88 0.71
N LEU A 51 -3.48 5.59 0.39
CA LEU A 51 -4.64 4.86 -0.13
C LEU A 51 -4.92 3.68 0.79
N VAL A 52 -6.14 3.59 1.31
CA VAL A 52 -6.62 2.44 2.07
C VAL A 52 -7.67 1.70 1.24
N LEU A 53 -7.34 0.47 0.85
CA LEU A 53 -8.25 -0.47 0.20
C LEU A 53 -8.97 -1.26 1.29
N ALA A 54 -10.21 -0.87 1.57
CA ALA A 54 -11.09 -1.54 2.52
C ALA A 54 -12.20 -2.32 1.80
N GLY A 55 -12.52 -3.52 2.29
CA GLY A 55 -13.63 -4.32 1.74
C GLY A 55 -13.55 -5.79 2.12
N SER A 56 -14.56 -6.57 1.75
CA SER A 56 -14.64 -7.99 2.08
C SER A 56 -13.46 -8.81 1.51
N PRO A 57 -13.13 -9.97 2.11
CA PRO A 57 -12.22 -10.94 1.51
C PRO A 57 -12.64 -11.29 0.08
N GLY A 58 -11.67 -11.57 -0.79
CA GLY A 58 -11.93 -11.94 -2.19
C GLY A 58 -12.18 -10.78 -3.16
N CYS A 59 -12.32 -9.52 -2.70
CA CYS A 59 -12.50 -8.37 -3.60
C CYS A 59 -11.24 -7.93 -4.39
N GLY A 60 -10.09 -8.62 -4.22
CA GLY A 60 -8.86 -8.34 -4.97
C GLY A 60 -7.95 -7.25 -4.37
N LYS A 61 -8.15 -6.85 -3.11
CA LYS A 61 -7.33 -5.82 -2.42
C LYS A 61 -5.85 -6.18 -2.36
N THR A 62 -5.54 -7.37 -1.83
CA THR A 62 -4.17 -7.90 -1.73
C THR A 62 -3.54 -8.10 -3.11
N HIS A 63 -4.34 -8.52 -4.09
CA HIS A 63 -3.88 -8.66 -5.47
C HIS A 63 -3.47 -7.31 -6.07
N ALA A 64 -4.30 -6.28 -5.90
CA ALA A 64 -4.00 -4.93 -6.36
C ALA A 64 -2.75 -4.34 -5.68
N LEU A 65 -2.64 -4.50 -4.35
CA LEU A 65 -1.44 -4.08 -3.61
C LEU A 65 -0.19 -4.79 -4.13
N GLN A 66 -0.25 -6.10 -4.38
CA GLN A 66 0.90 -6.84 -4.90
C GLN A 66 1.27 -6.53 -6.34
N ALA A 67 0.29 -6.20 -7.18
CA ALA A 67 0.54 -5.68 -8.51
C ALA A 67 1.24 -4.31 -8.46
N ALA A 68 0.75 -3.39 -7.62
CA ALA A 68 1.40 -2.10 -7.40
C ALA A 68 2.84 -2.24 -6.90
N TYR A 69 3.07 -3.12 -5.89
CA TYR A 69 4.42 -3.39 -5.38
C TYR A 69 5.38 -3.88 -6.48
N ARG A 70 4.94 -4.86 -7.28
CA ARG A 70 5.74 -5.41 -8.38
C ARG A 70 6.08 -4.34 -9.42
N PHE A 71 5.08 -3.53 -9.81
CA PHE A 71 5.29 -2.43 -10.75
C PHE A 71 6.30 -1.42 -10.20
N LEU A 72 6.12 -0.94 -8.96
CA LEU A 72 7.00 0.04 -8.34
C LEU A 72 8.45 -0.44 -8.27
N ARG A 73 8.67 -1.72 -7.91
CA ARG A 73 10.01 -2.30 -7.89
C ARG A 73 10.65 -2.42 -9.26
N ALA A 74 9.87 -2.78 -10.28
CA ALA A 74 10.36 -2.91 -11.65
C ALA A 74 10.67 -1.54 -12.29
N HIS A 75 9.95 -0.50 -11.91
CA HIS A 75 9.98 0.82 -12.55
C HIS A 75 10.55 1.95 -11.66
N ALA A 76 11.21 1.61 -10.55
CA ALA A 76 11.78 2.62 -9.64
C ALA A 76 12.79 3.53 -10.37
N ILE A 77 13.60 2.96 -11.26
CA ILE A 77 14.57 3.71 -12.06
C ILE A 77 13.85 4.68 -13.01
N ASP A 78 12.74 4.28 -13.63
CA ASP A 78 11.97 5.13 -14.55
C ASP A 78 11.36 6.36 -13.86
N CYS A 79 11.18 6.30 -12.54
CA CYS A 79 10.68 7.41 -11.74
C CYS A 79 11.76 8.49 -11.48
N TRP A 80 13.02 8.16 -11.72
CA TRP A 80 14.20 9.00 -11.54
C TRP A 80 14.86 9.30 -12.91
N PRO A 81 15.53 10.46 -13.09
CA PRO A 81 15.59 11.62 -12.19
C PRO A 81 14.40 12.56 -12.31
N ARG A 82 13.39 12.20 -13.12
CA ARG A 82 12.30 13.12 -13.49
C ARG A 82 11.45 13.57 -12.32
N TRP A 83 11.10 12.66 -11.40
CA TRP A 83 10.18 12.95 -10.29
C TRP A 83 10.81 12.78 -8.90
N TYR A 84 11.96 12.12 -8.83
CA TYR A 84 12.74 11.90 -7.61
C TYR A 84 14.21 12.22 -7.85
N THR A 85 14.90 12.68 -6.81
CA THR A 85 16.35 12.96 -6.84
C THR A 85 17.20 11.69 -6.81
N THR A 86 16.67 10.63 -6.21
CA THR A 86 17.22 9.26 -6.22
C THR A 86 16.11 8.28 -6.56
N PRO A 87 16.42 7.07 -7.09
CA PRO A 87 15.39 6.04 -7.28
C PRO A 87 14.60 5.79 -5.98
N PRO A 88 13.26 5.91 -5.98
CA PRO A 88 12.47 5.74 -4.77
C PRO A 88 12.54 4.29 -4.28
N SER A 89 12.83 4.12 -2.99
CA SER A 89 12.81 2.83 -2.32
C SER A 89 11.37 2.42 -1.98
N VAL A 90 11.07 1.14 -2.11
CA VAL A 90 9.73 0.57 -1.90
C VAL A 90 9.86 -0.63 -0.99
N THR A 91 9.09 -0.67 0.10
CA THR A 91 8.98 -1.86 0.97
C THR A 91 7.53 -2.34 1.05
N LYS A 92 7.37 -3.64 1.34
CA LYS A 92 6.07 -4.28 1.53
C LYS A 92 6.14 -5.34 2.61
N PHE A 93 5.22 -5.28 3.56
CA PHE A 93 5.03 -6.33 4.56
C PHE A 93 3.54 -6.66 4.75
N THR A 94 3.28 -7.84 5.31
CA THR A 94 1.93 -8.29 5.67
C THR A 94 1.76 -8.14 7.17
N TRP A 95 0.78 -7.36 7.62
CA TRP A 95 0.62 -6.94 9.00
C TRP A 95 0.51 -8.11 9.98
N SER A 96 -0.35 -9.08 9.66
CA SER A 96 -0.53 -10.31 10.46
C SER A 96 0.75 -11.14 10.63
N ARG A 97 1.75 -10.96 9.77
CA ARG A 97 3.07 -11.62 9.90
C ARG A 97 4.05 -10.83 10.74
N VAL A 98 4.00 -9.50 10.66
CA VAL A 98 4.99 -8.63 11.33
C VAL A 98 4.60 -8.27 12.75
N VAL A 99 3.30 -8.22 13.05
CA VAL A 99 2.79 -7.78 14.36
C VAL A 99 3.23 -8.71 15.50
N SER A 100 3.47 -9.98 15.21
CA SER A 100 3.89 -11.00 16.20
C SER A 100 5.39 -11.32 16.15
N LEU A 101 6.19 -10.51 15.45
CA LEU A 101 7.65 -10.71 15.42
C LEU A 101 8.28 -10.44 16.78
N GLU A 102 9.34 -11.18 17.08
CA GLU A 102 10.22 -10.87 18.21
C GLU A 102 10.83 -9.46 18.05
N PRO A 103 11.21 -8.78 19.15
CA PRO A 103 11.63 -7.37 19.11
C PRO A 103 12.69 -7.04 18.06
N GLY A 104 13.76 -7.83 17.93
CA GLY A 104 14.81 -7.58 16.95
C GLY A 104 14.32 -7.66 15.49
N ALA A 105 13.47 -8.63 15.17
CA ALA A 105 12.89 -8.75 13.83
C ALA A 105 11.86 -7.64 13.55
N TRP A 106 11.20 -7.10 14.58
CA TRP A 106 10.35 -5.93 14.46
C TRP A 106 11.17 -4.66 14.15
N GLU A 107 12.29 -4.46 14.83
CA GLU A 107 13.20 -3.33 14.58
C GLU A 107 13.70 -3.30 13.12
N ASP A 108 13.97 -4.47 12.53
CA ASP A 108 14.32 -4.57 11.11
C ASP A 108 13.21 -4.05 10.19
N ILE A 109 11.95 -4.40 10.47
CA ILE A 109 10.78 -3.90 9.73
C ILE A 109 10.64 -2.38 9.88
N GLU A 110 10.83 -1.85 11.09
CA GLU A 110 10.81 -0.40 11.31
C GLU A 110 11.93 0.30 10.53
N ALA A 111 13.14 -0.26 10.54
CA ALA A 111 14.28 0.29 9.83
C ALA A 111 14.07 0.28 8.29
N GLU A 112 13.50 -0.79 7.74
CA GLU A 112 13.09 -0.86 6.34
C GLU A 112 12.02 0.19 6.00
N ALA A 113 10.98 0.29 6.83
CA ALA A 113 9.92 1.27 6.67
C ALA A 113 10.47 2.70 6.74
N HIS A 114 11.44 2.98 7.61
CA HIS A 114 12.11 4.27 7.73
C HIS A 114 12.88 4.67 6.47
N ARG A 115 13.57 3.73 5.83
CA ARG A 115 14.35 3.99 4.60
C ARG A 115 13.49 4.05 3.34
N ALA A 116 12.29 3.49 3.37
CA ALA A 116 11.39 3.44 2.21
C ALA A 116 10.77 4.82 1.89
N THR A 117 10.68 5.17 0.60
CA THR A 117 9.86 6.30 0.12
C THR A 117 8.39 5.90 -0.01
N MET A 118 8.16 4.62 -0.33
CA MET A 118 6.85 4.02 -0.55
C MET A 118 6.69 2.78 0.33
N VAL A 119 5.62 2.72 1.11
CA VAL A 119 5.34 1.63 2.05
C VAL A 119 4.00 0.99 1.69
N LEU A 120 3.99 -0.33 1.53
CA LEU A 120 2.79 -1.10 1.22
C LEU A 120 2.51 -2.10 2.37
N ILE A 121 1.36 -1.97 3.02
CA ILE A 121 0.97 -2.81 4.17
C ILE A 121 -0.24 -3.65 3.80
N ASP A 122 -0.06 -4.95 3.75
CA ASP A 122 -1.14 -5.87 3.42
C ASP A 122 -1.82 -6.43 4.68
N ASP A 123 -3.13 -6.58 4.63
CA ASP A 123 -3.99 -7.22 5.63
C ASP A 123 -3.90 -6.60 7.03
N LEU A 124 -4.00 -5.26 7.09
CA LEU A 124 -4.04 -4.50 8.33
C LEU A 124 -5.36 -4.73 9.09
N GLY A 125 -5.31 -4.99 10.39
CA GLY A 125 -6.49 -5.18 11.24
C GLY A 125 -7.05 -6.61 11.23
N SER A 126 -6.32 -7.61 10.71
CA SER A 126 -6.68 -9.03 10.83
C SER A 126 -6.14 -9.69 12.11
N GLU A 127 -5.36 -8.95 12.90
CA GLU A 127 -4.80 -9.41 14.16
C GLU A 127 -5.84 -9.46 15.28
N VAL A 128 -5.65 -10.45 16.16
CA VAL A 128 -6.41 -10.57 17.40
C VAL A 128 -5.41 -10.33 18.53
N ASP A 129 -5.57 -9.25 19.30
CA ASP A 129 -4.82 -9.05 20.54
C ASP A 129 -5.33 -10.02 21.61
N ARG A 130 -4.92 -11.29 21.48
CA ARG A 130 -5.36 -12.39 22.35
C ARG A 130 -5.02 -12.16 23.82
N PHE A 131 -4.01 -11.33 24.10
CA PHE A 131 -3.48 -11.09 25.45
C PHE A 131 -3.76 -9.68 25.99
N LYS A 132 -4.45 -8.81 25.22
CA LYS A 132 -4.71 -7.40 25.57
C LYS A 132 -3.44 -6.65 26.00
N THR A 133 -2.32 -6.97 25.37
CA THR A 133 -1.01 -6.41 25.73
C THR A 133 -0.85 -4.97 25.25
N GLY A 134 -1.65 -4.55 24.26
CA GLY A 134 -1.49 -3.24 23.61
C GLY A 134 -0.31 -3.16 22.63
N GLU A 135 0.54 -4.19 22.58
CA GLU A 135 1.71 -4.25 21.69
C GLU A 135 1.33 -4.14 20.21
N PRO A 136 0.31 -4.86 19.68
CA PRO A 136 -0.14 -4.68 18.30
C PRO A 136 -0.54 -3.24 17.97
N THR A 137 -1.21 -2.57 18.91
CA THR A 137 -1.66 -1.18 18.74
C THR A 137 -0.48 -0.21 18.75
N GLU A 138 0.49 -0.41 19.64
CA GLU A 138 1.69 0.43 19.70
C GLU A 138 2.56 0.25 18.45
N ARG A 139 2.75 -0.99 17.98
CA ARG A 139 3.42 -1.30 16.71
C ARG A 139 2.74 -0.62 15.53
N LEU A 140 1.41 -0.68 15.48
CA LEU A 140 0.63 0.00 14.44
C LEU A 140 0.87 1.51 14.49
N ARG A 141 0.77 2.11 15.68
CA ARG A 141 1.01 3.54 15.88
C ARG A 141 2.38 3.94 15.37
N ARG A 142 3.44 3.21 15.72
CA ARG A 142 4.82 3.48 15.26
C ARG A 142 4.96 3.42 13.74
N ILE A 143 4.43 2.38 13.10
CA ILE A 143 4.47 2.27 11.63
C ILE A 143 3.72 3.41 10.95
N MET A 144 2.55 3.80 11.49
CA MET A 144 1.78 4.91 10.93
C MET A 144 2.51 6.26 11.09
N GLU A 145 3.23 6.46 12.20
CA GLU A 145 4.12 7.62 12.38
C GLU A 145 5.26 7.62 11.35
N ILE A 146 5.92 6.48 11.14
CA ILE A 146 6.99 6.32 10.14
C ILE A 146 6.49 6.65 8.73
N CYS A 147 5.23 6.33 8.42
CA CYS A 147 4.63 6.55 7.11
C CYS A 147 4.19 8.00 6.85
N LYS A 148 4.28 8.90 7.84
CA LYS A 148 3.96 10.33 7.63
C LYS A 148 4.86 10.92 6.54
N GLY A 149 4.23 11.59 5.57
CA GLY A 149 4.92 12.18 4.41
C GLY A 149 5.31 11.18 3.31
N LYS A 150 5.15 9.87 3.55
CA LYS A 150 5.46 8.81 2.58
C LYS A 150 4.23 8.46 1.74
N TRP A 151 4.47 7.78 0.62
CA TRP A 151 3.41 7.12 -0.13
C TRP A 151 3.04 5.82 0.59
N LEU A 152 1.79 5.71 1.02
CA LEU A 152 1.29 4.56 1.78
C LEU A 152 0.13 3.91 1.05
N LEU A 153 0.19 2.59 0.83
CA LEU A 153 -0.95 1.79 0.37
C LEU A 153 -1.21 0.67 1.36
N VAL A 154 -2.43 0.65 1.90
CA VAL A 154 -2.86 -0.31 2.92
C VAL A 154 -4.03 -1.14 2.38
N THR A 155 -4.07 -2.43 2.67
CA THR A 155 -5.31 -3.24 2.53
C THR A 155 -5.84 -3.60 3.91
N THR A 156 -7.16 -3.62 4.07
CA THR A 156 -7.81 -4.03 5.31
C THR A 156 -9.17 -4.67 5.05
N ASN A 157 -9.52 -5.66 5.87
CA ASN A 157 -10.87 -6.23 5.89
C ASN A 157 -11.82 -5.47 6.83
N VAL A 158 -11.31 -4.47 7.57
CA VAL A 158 -12.13 -3.60 8.42
C VAL A 158 -13.00 -2.71 7.51
N PRO A 159 -14.34 -2.77 7.63
CA PRO A 159 -15.22 -1.92 6.84
C PRO A 159 -14.97 -0.44 7.13
N LYS A 160 -15.06 0.41 6.10
CA LYS A 160 -14.92 1.87 6.25
C LYS A 160 -15.82 2.47 7.33
N ALA A 161 -17.02 1.91 7.55
CA ALA A 161 -17.95 2.35 8.57
C ALA A 161 -17.43 2.20 10.02
N LYS A 162 -16.38 1.40 10.22
CA LYS A 162 -15.71 1.21 11.51
C LYS A 162 -14.43 2.05 11.65
N PHE A 163 -14.12 2.91 10.67
CA PHE A 163 -13.01 3.83 10.82
C PHE A 163 -13.45 4.96 11.77
N PRO A 164 -12.58 5.41 12.69
CA PRO A 164 -12.89 6.49 13.61
C PRO A 164 -13.12 7.83 12.90
#